data_AF-A0A7X5TFB5-F1
#
_entry.id   AF-A0A7X5TFB5-F1
#
_cell.length_a   1.000
_cell.length_b   1.000
_cell.length_c   1.000
_cell.angle_alpha   90.00
_cell.angle_beta   90.00
_cell.angle_gamma   90.00
#
_symmetry.space_group_name_H-M   'P 1'
#
loop_
_entity.id
_entity.type
_entity.pdbx_description
1 polymer ?
#
loop_
_entity_poly.entity_id
_entity_poly.type
_entity_poly.pdbx_seq_one_letter_code
_entity_poly.pdbx_strand_id
1 'polypeptide(L)'
;MGKTELAKALAVQLFSQEDAIIRLDMSEYMEKHTVAKLIGSPPGYVGYEEGGQLTEALRRRPYAIVLLDEIEKAHHDVTNILLQIFDEGRLTDSKGRTANCKNALFIMTTDFHARIRP
;
A
#
# COMPACT_ATOMS: atom_id res chain seq x y z
N MET A 1 -18.23 0.27 -5.09
CA MET A 1 -18.83 -0.99 -5.55
C MET A 1 -18.28 -1.51 -6.89
N GLY A 2 -17.34 -0.82 -7.57
CA GLY A 2 -16.65 -1.41 -8.74
C GLY A 2 -15.14 -1.60 -8.54
N LYS A 3 -14.52 -0.75 -7.71
CA LYS A 3 -13.07 -0.75 -7.43
C LYS A 3 -12.60 -2.07 -6.78
N THR A 4 -13.34 -2.57 -5.79
CA THR A 4 -13.02 -3.80 -5.06
C THR A 4 -13.22 -5.04 -5.92
N GLU A 5 -14.29 -5.07 -6.70
CA GLU A 5 -14.67 -6.16 -7.58
C GLU A 5 -13.66 -6.32 -8.73
N LEU A 6 -13.18 -5.19 -9.28
CA LEU A 6 -12.08 -5.18 -10.23
C LEU A 6 -10.79 -5.74 -9.62
N ALA A 7 -10.43 -5.32 -8.40
CA ALA A 7 -9.25 -5.85 -7.71
C ALA A 7 -9.36 -7.37 -7.50
N LYS A 8 -10.52 -7.87 -7.06
CA LYS A 8 -10.76 -9.32 -6.93
C LYS A 8 -10.63 -10.07 -8.26
N ALA A 9 -11.24 -9.55 -9.31
CA ALA A 9 -11.13 -10.16 -10.64
C ALA A 9 -9.67 -10.21 -11.10
N LEU A 10 -8.92 -9.12 -10.93
CA LEU A 10 -7.50 -9.08 -11.27
C LEU A 10 -6.66 -10.05 -10.41
N ALA A 11 -6.97 -10.18 -9.11
CA ALA A 11 -6.23 -11.08 -8.21
C ALA A 11 -6.38 -12.54 -8.65
N VAL A 12 -7.60 -12.94 -9.02
CA VAL A 12 -7.87 -14.27 -9.60
C VAL A 12 -7.14 -14.45 -10.93
N GLN A 13 -7.21 -13.47 -11.84
CA GLN A 13 -6.61 -13.60 -13.17
C GLN A 13 -5.08 -13.62 -13.16
N LEU A 14 -4.44 -12.83 -12.30
CA LEU A 14 -2.98 -12.70 -12.26
C LEU A 14 -2.32 -13.70 -11.32
N PHE A 15 -2.96 -14.03 -10.20
CA PHE A 15 -2.34 -14.78 -9.11
C PHE A 15 -3.10 -16.06 -8.73
N SER A 16 -4.20 -16.39 -9.42
CA SER A 16 -5.05 -17.55 -9.10
C SER A 16 -5.54 -17.57 -7.65
N GLN A 17 -5.61 -16.40 -7.02
CA GLN A 17 -5.96 -16.22 -5.60
C GLN A 17 -6.83 -14.96 -5.44
N GLU A 18 -8.09 -15.12 -5.07
CA GLU A 18 -9.00 -13.97 -4.86
C GLU A 18 -8.57 -13.11 -3.66
N ASP A 19 -7.98 -13.74 -2.65
CA ASP A 19 -7.54 -13.10 -1.40
C ASP A 19 -6.15 -12.46 -1.49
N ALA A 20 -5.53 -12.44 -2.68
CA ALA A 20 -4.25 -11.79 -2.92
C ALA A 20 -4.38 -10.26 -3.03
N ILE A 21 -5.12 -9.64 -2.10
CA ILE A 21 -5.38 -8.21 -2.06
C ILE A 21 -4.93 -7.66 -0.71
N ILE A 22 -4.02 -6.69 -0.76
CA ILE A 22 -3.63 -5.84 0.36
C ILE A 22 -4.34 -4.50 0.15
N ARG A 23 -5.39 -4.23 0.93
CA ARG A 23 -6.15 -2.98 0.82
C ARG A 23 -5.75 -2.03 1.94
N LEU A 24 -5.47 -0.78 1.57
CA LEU A 24 -5.15 0.30 2.49
C LEU A 24 -6.03 1.50 2.17
N ASP A 25 -6.79 1.97 3.16
CA ASP A 25 -7.53 3.22 3.09
C ASP A 25 -6.59 4.39 3.41
N MET A 26 -6.32 5.26 2.45
CA MET A 26 -5.37 6.35 2.61
C MET A 26 -5.87 7.47 3.55
N SER A 27 -7.16 7.48 3.88
CA SER A 27 -7.71 8.34 4.94
C SER A 27 -7.17 7.95 6.34
N GLU A 28 -6.70 6.72 6.56
CA GLU A 28 -6.01 6.33 7.80
C GLU A 28 -4.57 6.89 7.88
N TYR A 29 -4.03 7.36 6.75
CA TYR A 29 -2.64 7.81 6.58
C TYR A 29 -2.52 9.31 6.32
N MET A 30 -3.54 10.09 6.72
CA MET A 30 -3.57 11.56 6.56
C MET A 30 -2.53 12.29 7.41
N GLU A 31 -2.10 11.69 8.52
CA GLU A 31 -1.20 12.30 9.49
C GLU A 31 0.19 11.71 9.41
N LYS A 32 1.22 12.53 9.61
CA LYS A 32 2.62 12.08 9.52
C LYS A 32 2.94 10.87 10.41
N HIS A 33 2.37 10.83 11.61
CA HIS A 33 2.63 9.74 12.55
C HIS A 33 1.92 8.44 12.17
N THR A 34 0.83 8.48 11.40
CA THR A 34 0.15 7.26 10.93
C THR A 34 0.84 6.66 9.71
N VAL A 35 1.57 7.44 8.90
CA VAL A 35 2.44 6.94 7.82
C VAL A 35 3.44 5.90 8.32
N ALA A 36 3.99 6.11 9.53
CA ALA A 36 4.92 5.16 10.14
C ALA A 36 4.32 3.75 10.27
N LYS A 37 2.99 3.59 10.36
CA LYS A 37 2.35 2.26 10.41
C LYS A 37 2.62 1.42 9.15
N LEU A 38 2.86 2.04 7.98
CA LEU A 38 3.16 1.32 6.73
C LEU A 38 4.51 0.59 6.78
N ILE A 39 5.50 1.21 7.44
CA ILE A 39 6.91 0.77 7.46
C ILE A 39 7.45 0.53 8.88
N GLY A 40 6.62 0.59 9.90
CA GLY A 40 7.02 0.47 11.31
C GLY A 40 7.49 1.80 11.91
N SER A 41 7.28 1.96 13.21
CA SER A 41 7.79 3.13 13.95
C SER A 41 9.32 3.12 13.99
N PRO A 42 10.01 4.27 14.05
CA PRO A 42 11.47 4.33 14.22
C PRO A 42 11.94 3.81 15.59
N PRO A 43 13.22 3.45 15.76
CA PRO A 43 13.79 3.11 17.06
C PRO A 43 13.53 4.20 18.11
N GLY A 44 13.04 3.80 19.29
CA GLY A 44 12.72 4.72 20.39
C GLY A 44 11.29 5.29 20.39
N TYR A 45 10.45 4.92 19.42
CA TYR A 45 9.04 5.30 19.37
C TYR A 45 8.11 4.14 19.76
N VAL A 46 6.91 4.46 20.26
CA VAL A 46 5.86 3.46 20.53
C VAL A 46 5.52 2.72 19.22
N GLY A 47 5.39 1.40 19.30
CA GLY A 47 5.17 0.55 18.13
C GLY A 47 6.44 0.17 17.35
N TYR A 48 7.64 0.53 17.85
CA TYR A 48 8.90 0.09 17.22
C TYR A 48 8.98 -1.44 17.10
N GLU A 49 8.41 -2.19 18.06
CA GLU A 49 8.45 -3.65 17.98
C GLU A 49 7.58 -4.25 16.87
N GLU A 50 6.60 -3.49 16.39
CA GLU A 50 5.71 -3.87 15.31
C GLU A 50 6.39 -3.66 13.96
N GLY A 51 6.26 -4.63 13.05
CA GLY A 51 6.68 -4.45 11.66
C GLY A 51 5.72 -3.52 10.92
N GLY A 52 6.17 -2.95 9.81
CA GLY A 52 5.30 -2.13 8.97
C GLY A 52 4.18 -2.95 8.33
N GLN A 53 2.95 -2.44 8.35
CA GLN A 53 1.78 -3.12 7.81
C GLN A 53 1.97 -3.52 6.34
N LEU A 54 2.41 -2.57 5.50
CA LEU A 54 2.62 -2.83 4.08
C LEU A 54 3.86 -3.71 3.84
N THR A 55 4.93 -3.45 4.58
CA THR A 55 6.18 -4.21 4.44
C THR A 55 5.97 -5.67 4.82
N GLU A 56 5.34 -5.95 5.96
CA GLU A 56 5.05 -7.31 6.42
C GLU A 56 4.03 -8.01 5.51
N ALA A 57 2.99 -7.31 5.03
CA ALA A 57 2.03 -7.88 4.09
C ALA A 57 2.71 -8.33 2.79
N LEU A 58 3.57 -7.49 2.20
CA LEU A 58 4.30 -7.81 0.97
C LEU A 58 5.39 -8.88 1.18
N ARG A 59 6.02 -8.93 2.36
CA ARG A 59 6.96 -10.03 2.71
C ARG A 59 6.24 -11.37 2.80
N ARG A 60 5.02 -11.39 3.35
CA ARG A 60 4.19 -12.60 3.45
C ARG A 60 3.59 -13.00 2.10
N ARG A 61 3.21 -12.02 1.28
CA ARG A 61 2.57 -12.23 -0.03
C ARG A 61 3.16 -11.27 -1.08
N PRO A 62 4.27 -11.67 -1.75
CA PRO A 62 4.93 -10.81 -2.74
C PRO A 62 4.17 -10.72 -4.07
N TYR A 63 3.26 -11.66 -4.33
CA TYR A 63 2.33 -11.66 -5.46
C TYR A 63 0.96 -11.19 -4.96
N ALA A 64 0.73 -9.89 -4.99
CA ALA A 64 -0.47 -9.28 -4.43
C ALA A 64 -0.90 -8.07 -5.24
N ILE A 65 -2.20 -7.78 -5.19
CA ILE A 65 -2.75 -6.49 -5.57
C ILE A 65 -2.71 -5.59 -4.35
N VAL A 66 -1.96 -4.49 -4.42
CA VAL A 66 -1.96 -3.46 -3.39
C VAL A 66 -2.94 -2.37 -3.82
N LEU A 67 -4.10 -2.33 -3.19
CA LEU A 67 -5.14 -1.34 -3.44
C LEU A 67 -4.99 -0.18 -2.45
N LEU A 68 -4.55 0.97 -2.95
CA LEU A 68 -4.46 2.23 -2.21
C LEU A 68 -5.71 3.05 -2.54
N ASP A 69 -6.69 3.04 -1.64
CA ASP A 69 -7.96 3.74 -1.82
C ASP A 69 -7.86 5.19 -1.35
N GLU A 70 -8.53 6.12 -2.02
CA GLU A 70 -8.54 7.56 -1.69
C GLU A 70 -7.12 8.18 -1.60
N ILE A 71 -6.22 7.87 -2.54
CA ILE A 71 -4.80 8.25 -2.46
C ILE A 71 -4.56 9.75 -2.29
N GLU A 72 -5.48 10.60 -2.74
CA GLU A 72 -5.44 12.05 -2.54
C GLU A 72 -5.54 12.49 -1.07
N LYS A 73 -5.99 11.61 -0.18
CA LYS A 73 -6.10 11.85 1.26
C LYS A 73 -4.81 11.56 2.00
N ALA A 74 -3.93 10.74 1.43
CA ALA A 74 -2.68 10.34 2.06
C ALA A 74 -1.82 11.56 2.42
N HIS A 75 -1.12 11.49 3.56
CA HIS A 75 -0.05 12.42 3.84
C HIS A 75 1.04 12.33 2.76
N HIS A 76 1.66 13.47 2.42
CA HIS A 76 2.70 13.57 1.39
C HIS A 76 3.83 12.53 1.58
N ASP A 77 4.18 12.19 2.82
CA ASP A 77 5.26 11.24 3.13
C ASP A 77 4.96 9.81 2.61
N VAL A 78 3.70 9.45 2.34
CA VAL A 78 3.35 8.20 1.65
C VAL A 78 3.96 8.16 0.25
N THR A 79 4.07 9.31 -0.43
CA THR A 79 4.72 9.40 -1.75
C THR A 79 6.17 8.95 -1.69
N ASN A 80 6.90 9.25 -0.61
CA ASN A 80 8.29 8.80 -0.48
C ASN A 80 8.41 7.28 -0.38
N ILE A 81 7.46 6.64 0.31
CA ILE A 81 7.34 5.19 0.36
C ILE A 81 7.05 4.63 -1.04
N LEU A 82 6.10 5.24 -1.76
CA LEU A 82 5.74 4.81 -3.11
C LEU A 82 6.89 5.01 -4.11
N LEU A 83 7.68 6.07 -3.99
CA LEU A 83 8.86 6.29 -4.82
C LEU A 83 9.89 5.17 -4.64
N GLN A 84 10.15 4.74 -3.41
CA GLN A 84 11.04 3.60 -3.15
C GLN A 84 10.55 2.33 -3.85
N ILE A 85 9.24 2.08 -3.79
CA ILE A 85 8.61 0.92 -4.42
C ILE A 85 8.71 1.01 -5.94
N PHE A 86 8.34 2.14 -6.53
CA PHE A 86 8.24 2.29 -7.98
C PHE A 86 9.59 2.46 -8.67
N ASP A 87 10.60 2.98 -7.99
CA ASP A 87 11.96 3.14 -8.52
C ASP A 87 12.78 1.86 -8.35
N GLU A 88 12.81 1.30 -7.13
CA GLU A 88 13.71 0.19 -6.79
C GLU A 88 13.02 -1.19 -6.81
N GLY A 89 11.70 -1.22 -6.83
CA GLY A 89 10.92 -2.45 -6.70
C GLY A 89 11.01 -3.08 -5.29
N ARG A 90 11.30 -2.29 -4.26
CA ARG A 90 11.45 -2.77 -2.88
C ARG A 90 10.90 -1.77 -1.86
N LEU A 91 10.58 -2.27 -0.68
CA LEU A 91 10.17 -1.46 0.47
C LEU A 91 10.94 -1.90 1.71
N THR A 92 11.55 -0.97 2.45
CA THR A 92 12.32 -1.30 3.66
C THR A 92 11.65 -0.71 4.89
N ASP A 93 11.46 -1.53 5.92
CA ASP A 93 10.90 -1.09 7.21
C ASP A 93 11.93 -0.40 8.11
N SER A 94 11.47 0.17 9.21
CA SER A 94 12.28 0.85 10.22
C SER A 94 13.28 -0.06 10.94
N LYS A 95 13.13 -1.38 10.82
CA LYS A 95 14.06 -2.41 11.33
C LYS A 95 15.07 -2.87 10.27
N GLY A 96 15.07 -2.26 9.08
CA GLY A 96 15.98 -2.60 7.99
C GLY A 96 15.59 -3.86 7.22
N ARG A 97 14.36 -4.37 7.39
CA ARG A 97 13.86 -5.55 6.68
C ARG A 97 13.24 -5.10 5.37
N THR A 98 13.59 -5.77 4.28
CA THR A 98 13.14 -5.40 2.94
C THR A 98 12.11 -6.38 2.39
N ALA A 99 11.02 -5.85 1.83
CA ALA A 99 10.06 -6.55 1.00
C ALA A 99 10.41 -6.38 -0.49
N ASN A 100 10.26 -7.45 -1.27
CA ASN A 100 10.29 -7.37 -2.73
C ASN A 100 8.89 -7.01 -3.25
N CYS A 101 8.79 -5.91 -4.00
CA CYS A 101 7.54 -5.38 -4.52
C CYS A 101 7.39 -5.58 -6.04
N LYS A 102 8.38 -6.16 -6.72
CA LYS A 102 8.41 -6.27 -8.20
C LYS A 102 7.28 -7.11 -8.80
N ASN A 103 6.68 -7.99 -8.01
CA ASN A 103 5.59 -8.88 -8.44
C ASN A 103 4.22 -8.43 -7.94
N ALA A 104 4.15 -7.29 -7.23
CA ALA A 104 2.90 -6.74 -6.74
C ALA A 104 2.33 -5.74 -7.76
N LEU A 105 1.02 -5.80 -7.98
CA LEU A 105 0.29 -4.83 -8.80
C LEU A 105 -0.28 -3.74 -7.88
N PHE A 106 0.19 -2.51 -8.05
CA PHE A 106 -0.33 -1.36 -7.30
C PHE A 106 -1.49 -0.72 -8.07
N ILE A 107 -2.64 -0.62 -7.40
CA ILE A 107 -3.83 0.07 -7.90
C ILE A 107 -4.11 1.22 -6.95
N MET A 108 -4.04 2.45 -7.46
CA MET A 108 -4.41 3.65 -6.72
C MET A 108 -5.78 4.13 -7.19
N THR A 109 -6.65 4.45 -6.25
CA THR A 109 -7.96 5.04 -6.56
C THR A 109 -8.07 6.42 -5.93
N THR A 110 -8.91 7.24 -6.54
CA THR A 110 -9.27 8.55 -6.01
C THR A 110 -10.79 8.71 -6.04
N ASP A 111 -11.32 9.55 -5.16
CA ASP A 111 -12.72 9.93 -5.12
C ASP A 111 -12.99 11.26 -5.83
N PHE A 112 -12.01 11.76 -6.59
CA PHE A 112 -12.26 12.81 -7.57
C PHE A 112 -13.33 12.36 -8.55
N HIS A 113 -14.53 12.92 -8.38
CA HIS A 113 -15.58 12.80 -9.36
C HIS A 113 -15.12 13.59 -10.58
N ALA A 114 -14.72 12.88 -11.64
CA ALA A 114 -14.59 13.48 -12.95
C ALA A 114 -15.96 14.08 -13.29
N ARG A 115 -16.08 15.40 -13.15
CA ARG A 115 -17.22 16.13 -13.67
C ARG A 115 -17.08 16.04 -15.19
N ILE A 116 -17.59 14.95 -15.77
CA ILE A 116 -17.72 14.81 -17.22
C ILE A 116 -18.70 15.91 -17.60
N ARG A 117 -18.16 17.06 -18.04
CA ARG A 117 -19.00 18.10 -18.61
C ARG A 117 -19.57 17.53 -19.91
N PRO A 118 -20.90 17.59 -20.09
CA PRO A 118 -21.55 17.13 -21.32
C PRO A 118 -21.05 17.92 -22.54
#